data_AF-U3KMK0-F1
#
_entry.id   AF-U3KMK0-F1
#
_cell.length_a   1.000
_cell.length_b   1.000
_cell.length_c   1.000
_cell.angle_alpha   90.00
_cell.angle_beta   90.00
_cell.angle_gamma   90.00
#
_symmetry.space_group_name_H-M   'P 1'
#
loop_
_entity.id
_entity.type
_entity.pdbx_description
1 polymer ?
#
loop_
_entity_poly.entity_id
_entity_poly.type
_entity_poly.pdbx_seq_one_letter_code
_entity_poly.pdbx_strand_id
1 'polypeptide(L)'
;MPPLQKNPSLRPFKQRKSLATRQEEVAGIRAKFPNKIPVIVERYPREKLLPLLDKTKFLVPQELTMTQFLSIIRSRMVLRATEAFYLLVDNKSLPEKKDDIQILRSIIKKENQNDW
;
A
#
# COMPACT_ATOMS: atom_id res chain seq x y z
N MET A 1 0.44 -8.47 -35.94
CA MET A 1 1.21 -8.23 -34.71
C MET A 1 0.42 -8.77 -33.54
N PRO A 2 0.95 -9.63 -32.66
CA PRO A 2 0.26 -10.01 -31.44
C PRO A 2 0.12 -8.78 -30.53
N PRO A 3 -0.99 -8.64 -29.78
CA PRO A 3 -1.16 -7.52 -28.87
C PRO A 3 -0.06 -7.54 -27.81
N LEU A 4 0.56 -6.38 -27.58
CA LEU A 4 1.52 -6.17 -26.48
C LEU A 4 0.88 -6.70 -25.20
N GLN A 5 1.45 -7.78 -24.65
CA GLN A 5 1.00 -8.35 -23.39
C GLN A 5 1.11 -7.26 -22.33
N LYS A 6 -0.03 -6.66 -21.94
CA LYS A 6 -0.07 -5.60 -20.92
C LYS A 6 0.56 -6.17 -19.65
N ASN A 7 1.74 -5.65 -19.28
CA ASN A 7 2.48 -6.08 -18.10
C ASN A 7 1.51 -6.09 -16.90
N PRO A 8 1.23 -7.25 -16.28
CA PRO A 8 0.21 -7.36 -15.24
C PRO A 8 0.52 -6.49 -14.01
N SER A 9 1.76 -6.03 -13.86
CA SER A 9 2.17 -5.05 -12.85
C SER A 9 1.62 -3.63 -13.06
N LEU A 10 1.07 -3.31 -14.24
CA LEU A 10 0.47 -2.00 -14.53
C LEU A 10 -0.98 -1.88 -14.06
N ARG A 11 -1.65 -3.00 -13.74
CA ARG A 11 -3.03 -2.99 -13.25
C ARG A 11 -3.04 -2.74 -11.74
N PRO A 12 -4.04 -2.05 -11.17
CA PRO A 12 -4.19 -1.94 -9.72
C PRO A 12 -4.20 -3.31 -9.04
N PHE A 13 -3.59 -3.44 -7.86
CA PHE A 13 -3.42 -4.70 -7.14
C PHE A 13 -4.73 -5.47 -6.98
N LYS A 14 -5.82 -4.76 -6.66
CA LYS A 14 -7.16 -5.33 -6.47
C LYS A 14 -7.73 -5.97 -7.74
N GLN A 15 -7.25 -5.60 -8.93
CA GLN A 15 -7.67 -6.17 -10.21
C GLN A 15 -6.79 -7.34 -10.68
N ARG A 16 -5.68 -7.61 -9.99
CA ARG A 16 -4.75 -8.70 -10.36
C ARG A 16 -5.21 -10.06 -9.85
N LYS A 17 -5.97 -10.08 -8.74
CA LYS A 17 -6.43 -11.30 -8.05
C LYS A 17 -7.81 -11.05 -7.43
N SER A 18 -8.60 -12.13 -7.29
CA SER A 18 -9.89 -12.09 -6.61
C SER A 18 -9.73 -11.66 -5.14
N LEU A 19 -10.81 -11.18 -4.52
CA LEU A 19 -10.81 -10.85 -3.10
C LEU A 19 -10.44 -12.07 -2.24
N ALA A 20 -11.05 -13.23 -2.51
CA ALA A 20 -10.81 -14.46 -1.76
C ALA A 20 -9.32 -14.87 -1.78
N THR A 21 -8.68 -14.87 -2.96
CA THR A 21 -7.25 -15.19 -3.05
C THR A 21 -6.39 -14.17 -2.29
N ARG A 22 -6.74 -12.88 -2.32
CA ARG A 22 -6.01 -11.85 -1.56
C ARG A 22 -6.16 -12.04 -0.05
N GLN A 23 -7.35 -12.43 0.43
CA GLN A 23 -7.61 -12.71 1.84
C GLN A 23 -6.81 -13.91 2.33
N GLU A 24 -6.78 -14.99 1.56
CA GLU A 24 -5.99 -16.19 1.88
C GLU A 24 -4.48 -15.87 1.97
N GLU A 25 -3.95 -15.10 1.02
CA GLU A 25 -2.55 -14.65 1.05
C GLU A 25 -2.25 -13.80 2.28
N VAL A 26 -3.14 -12.87 2.62
CA VAL A 26 -2.98 -12.02 3.81
C VAL A 26 -3.06 -12.85 5.10
N ALA A 27 -3.97 -13.83 5.18
CA ALA A 27 -4.08 -14.73 6.32
C ALA A 27 -2.79 -15.53 6.54
N GLY A 28 -2.25 -16.14 5.47
CA GLY A 28 -0.99 -16.87 5.53
C GLY A 28 0.20 -15.99 5.91
N ILE A 29 0.28 -14.77 5.36
CA ILE A 29 1.34 -13.81 5.71
C ILE A 29 1.24 -13.36 7.17
N ARG A 30 0.03 -13.10 7.69
CA ARG A 30 -0.18 -12.70 9.09
C ARG A 30 0.17 -13.81 10.07
N ALA A 31 -0.16 -15.06 9.73
CA ALA A 31 0.26 -16.22 10.52
C ALA A 31 1.79 -16.35 10.58
N LYS A 32 2.48 -16.11 9.45
CA LYS A 32 3.95 -16.16 9.37
C LYS A 32 4.65 -14.97 10.04
N PHE A 33 4.03 -13.79 10.01
CA PHE A 33 4.61 -12.54 10.52
C PHE A 33 3.60 -11.79 11.41
N PRO A 34 3.30 -12.30 12.63
CA PRO A 34 2.25 -11.76 13.48
C PRO A 34 2.50 -10.29 13.88
N ASN A 35 3.77 -9.90 14.03
CA ASN A 35 4.18 -8.55 14.39
C ASN A 35 4.36 -7.62 13.18
N LYS A 36 3.91 -8.02 11.99
CA LYS A 36 3.97 -7.19 10.78
C LYS A 36 2.61 -7.00 10.15
N ILE A 37 2.46 -5.87 9.48
CA ILE A 37 1.24 -5.45 8.81
C ILE A 37 1.52 -5.48 7.30
N PRO A 38 0.80 -6.30 6.51
CA PRO A 38 0.91 -6.27 5.05
C PRO A 38 0.21 -5.02 4.50
N VAL A 39 0.96 -4.14 3.83
CA VAL A 39 0.47 -2.89 3.25
C VAL A 39 0.74 -2.91 1.75
N ILE A 40 -0.26 -2.51 0.96
CA ILE A 40 -0.13 -2.32 -0.48
C ILE A 40 -0.02 -0.82 -0.75
N VAL A 41 1.04 -0.40 -1.45
CA VAL A 41 1.23 0.99 -1.88
C VAL A 41 1.39 1.01 -3.39
N GLU A 42 0.54 1.78 -4.06
CA GLU A 42 0.57 1.95 -5.51
C GLU A 42 0.59 3.44 -5.85
N ARG A 43 1.22 3.77 -6.98
CA ARG A 43 1.17 5.14 -7.49
C ARG A 43 -0.26 5.48 -7.88
N TYR A 44 -0.71 6.68 -7.52
CA TYR A 44 -2.04 7.16 -7.91
C TYR A 44 -2.17 7.15 -9.45
N PRO A 45 -3.28 6.66 -10.04
CA PRO A 45 -3.39 6.49 -11.49
C PRO A 45 -3.21 7.78 -12.31
N ARG A 46 -3.55 8.94 -11.73
CA ARG A 46 -3.39 10.25 -12.41
C ARG A 46 -2.06 10.94 -12.10
N GLU A 47 -1.22 10.35 -11.24
CA GLU A 47 0.10 10.88 -10.92
C GLU A 47 1.09 10.57 -12.05
N LYS A 48 1.82 11.59 -12.51
CA LYS A 48 2.73 11.52 -13.66
C LYS A 48 4.15 11.97 -13.35
N LEU A 49 4.34 12.76 -12.30
CA LEU A 49 5.60 13.39 -11.93
C LEU A 49 6.41 12.52 -10.98
N LEU A 50 5.73 11.85 -10.03
CA LEU A 50 6.42 11.03 -9.05
C LEU A 50 7.01 9.75 -9.68
N PRO A 51 8.25 9.37 -9.31
CA PRO A 51 8.87 8.11 -9.69
C PRO A 51 8.03 6.90 -9.30
N LEU A 52 8.25 5.76 -9.99
CA LEU A 52 7.61 4.50 -9.62
C LEU A 52 8.30 3.89 -8.40
N LEU A 53 7.51 3.27 -7.52
CA LEU A 53 8.04 2.41 -6.46
C LEU A 53 8.54 1.09 -7.05
N ASP A 54 9.68 0.63 -6.56
CA ASP A 54 10.29 -0.67 -6.87
C ASP A 54 9.38 -1.84 -6.45
N LYS A 55 8.69 -1.68 -5.33
CA LYS A 55 7.80 -2.67 -4.73
C LYS A 55 6.47 -2.04 -4.33
N THR A 56 5.39 -2.78 -4.54
CA THR A 56 4.05 -2.36 -4.12
C THR A 56 3.55 -3.05 -2.86
N LYS A 57 4.25 -4.09 -2.37
CA LYS A 57 3.87 -4.88 -1.19
C LYS A 57 4.91 -4.70 -0.09
N PHE A 58 4.46 -4.26 1.09
CA PHE A 58 5.29 -3.96 2.23
C PHE A 58 4.84 -4.78 3.44
N LEU A 59 5.80 -5.25 4.24
CA LEU A 59 5.55 -5.81 5.57
C LEU A 59 6.07 -4.82 6.59
N VAL A 60 5.15 -4.05 7.17
CA VAL A 60 5.50 -2.94 8.05
C VAL A 60 5.46 -3.39 9.51
N PRO A 61 6.51 -3.17 10.31
CA PRO A 61 6.47 -3.44 11.74
C PRO A 61 5.33 -2.70 12.43
N GLN A 62 4.79 -3.31 13.47
CA GLN A 62 3.61 -2.85 14.19
C GLN A 62 3.85 -1.57 15.02
N GLU A 63 5.11 -1.33 15.37
CA GLU A 63 5.64 -0.21 16.14
C GLU A 63 6.05 0.99 15.26
N LEU A 64 6.06 0.82 13.93
CA LEU A 64 6.51 1.85 13.01
C LEU A 64 5.46 2.97 12.89
N THR A 65 5.87 4.23 12.97
CA THR A 65 4.94 5.37 12.86
C THR A 65 4.63 5.72 11.42
N MET A 66 3.56 6.49 11.17
CA MET A 66 3.23 6.94 9.81
C MET A 66 4.35 7.81 9.21
N THR A 67 4.96 8.69 10.01
CA THR A 67 6.09 9.54 9.59
C THR A 67 7.32 8.73 9.18
N GLN A 68 7.63 7.68 9.94
CA GLN A 68 8.70 6.74 9.59
C GLN A 68 8.36 6.00 8.30
N PHE A 69 7.09 5.59 8.12
CA PHE A 69 6.65 4.92 6.90
C PHE A 69 6.78 5.83 5.67
N LEU A 70 6.34 7.09 5.77
CA LEU A 70 6.51 8.10 4.73
C LEU A 70 7.99 8.31 4.40
N SER A 71 8.87 8.35 5.40
CA SER A 71 10.32 8.48 5.19
C SER A 71 10.90 7.30 4.42
N ILE A 72 10.44 6.07 4.71
CA ILE A 72 10.83 4.86 3.97
C ILE A 72 10.35 4.94 2.52
N ILE A 73 9.10 5.34 2.27
CA ILE A 73 8.55 5.48 0.91
C ILE A 73 9.31 6.56 0.13
N ARG A 74 9.62 7.71 0.75
CA ARG A 74 10.44 8.77 0.15
C ARG A 74 11.80 8.25 -0.29
N SER A 75 12.48 7.51 0.59
CA SER A 75 13.79 6.91 0.31
C SER A 75 13.72 5.90 -0.85
N ARG A 76 12.68 5.07 -0.89
CA ARG A 76 12.44 4.10 -1.98
C ARG A 76 12.16 4.75 -3.33
N MET A 77 11.48 5.89 -3.34
CA MET A 77 11.20 6.65 -4.56
C MET A 77 12.36 7.56 -4.98
N VAL A 78 13.42 7.66 -4.17
CA VAL A 78 14.58 8.54 -4.40
C VAL A 78 14.14 10.01 -4.58
N LEU A 79 13.15 10.43 -3.79
CA LEU A 79 12.63 11.80 -3.84
C LEU A 79 13.52 12.77 -3.06
N ARG A 80 13.69 13.97 -3.61
CA ARG A 80 14.40 15.07 -2.95
C ARG A 80 13.58 15.63 -1.79
N ALA A 81 14.25 16.29 -0.85
CA ALA A 81 13.58 16.92 0.29
C ALA A 81 12.53 17.98 -0.13
N THR A 82 12.78 18.65 -1.26
CA THR A 82 11.91 19.67 -1.87
C THR A 82 10.70 19.09 -2.59
N GLU A 83 10.68 17.78 -2.84
CA GLU A 83 9.57 17.11 -3.54
C GLU A 83 8.54 16.63 -2.52
N ALA A 84 7.35 17.20 -2.61
CA ALA A 84 6.21 16.78 -1.82
C ALA A 84 5.57 15.53 -2.43
N PHE A 85 5.16 14.60 -1.58
CA PHE A 85 4.26 13.52 -1.96
C PHE A 85 3.30 13.27 -0.79
N TYR A 86 2.16 12.69 -1.10
CA TYR A 86 1.11 12.41 -0.13
C TYR A 86 0.67 10.97 -0.25
N LEU A 87 0.43 10.32 0.89
CA LEU A 87 -0.20 9.01 0.91
C LEU A 87 -1.72 9.19 0.99
N LEU A 88 -2.42 8.59 0.05
CA LEU A 88 -3.87 8.47 0.07
C LEU A 88 -4.23 7.08 0.58
N VAL A 89 -5.26 7.04 1.42
CA VAL A 89 -5.75 5.82 2.02
C VAL A 89 -7.24 5.73 1.77
N ASP A 90 -7.68 4.69 1.07
CA ASP A 90 -9.03 4.58 0.49
C ASP A 90 -9.43 5.83 -0.32
N ASN A 91 -8.50 6.38 -1.11
CA ASN A 91 -8.65 7.62 -1.89
C ASN A 91 -8.97 8.88 -1.06
N LYS A 92 -8.81 8.84 0.25
CA LYS A 92 -8.92 9.99 1.15
C LYS A 92 -7.52 10.37 1.66
N SER A 93 -7.28 11.66 1.86
CA SER A 93 -6.07 12.10 2.55
C SER A 93 -6.05 11.52 3.96
N LEU A 94 -4.86 11.21 4.46
CA LEU A 94 -4.67 10.82 5.85
C LEU A 94 -5.26 11.93 6.76
N PRO A 95 -6.18 11.61 7.68
CA PRO A 95 -6.70 12.60 8.60
C PRO A 95 -5.59 13.07 9.55
N GLU A 96 -5.45 14.39 9.70
CA GLU A 96 -4.40 15.08 10.49
C GLU A 96 -4.28 14.61 11.95
N LYS A 97 -5.27 13.88 12.49
CA LYS A 97 -5.36 13.55 13.92
C LYS A 97 -4.87 12.16 14.31
N LYS A 98 -4.30 11.38 13.39
CA LYS A 98 -3.84 10.01 13.69
C LYS A 98 -2.58 9.68 12.88
N ASP A 99 -1.43 10.10 13.37
CA ASP A 99 -0.09 9.71 12.87
C ASP A 99 0.27 8.22 13.11
N ASP A 100 -0.73 7.42 13.48
CA ASP A 100 -0.56 6.04 13.85
C ASP A 100 -0.77 5.10 12.66
N ILE A 101 0.16 4.17 12.51
CA ILE A 101 0.02 2.98 11.66
C ILE A 101 -1.21 2.13 12.00
N GLN A 102 -1.86 2.41 13.13
CA GLN A 102 -3.17 1.89 13.51
C GLN A 102 -4.25 2.20 12.47
N ILE A 103 -4.16 3.31 11.73
CA ILE A 103 -5.05 3.57 10.60
C ILE A 103 -4.95 2.40 9.60
N LEU A 104 -3.74 2.05 9.18
CA LEU A 104 -3.51 0.95 8.22
C LEU A 104 -3.99 -0.38 8.78
N ARG A 105 -3.80 -0.66 10.09
CA ARG A 105 -4.40 -1.85 10.73
C ARG A 105 -5.93 -1.85 10.61
N SER A 106 -6.56 -0.71 10.84
CA SER A 106 -8.02 -0.56 10.83
C SER A 106 -8.60 -0.74 9.44
N ILE A 107 -7.91 -0.26 8.40
CA ILE A 107 -8.32 -0.45 7.01
C ILE A 107 -8.12 -1.88 6.56
N ILE A 108 -7.01 -2.52 6.93
CA ILE A 108 -6.84 -3.92 6.60
C ILE A 108 -7.89 -4.76 7.36
N LYS A 109 -8.26 -4.38 8.59
CA LYS A 109 -9.40 -5.01 9.27
C LYS A 109 -10.72 -4.77 8.52
N LYS A 110 -11.02 -3.54 8.07
CA LYS A 110 -12.19 -3.25 7.23
C LYS A 110 -12.18 -4.00 5.89
N GLU A 111 -11.04 -4.14 5.23
CA GLU A 111 -10.91 -4.93 4.00
C GLU A 111 -11.01 -6.44 4.26
N ASN A 112 -10.83 -6.89 5.52
CA ASN A 112 -11.03 -8.28 5.94
C ASN A 112 -12.36 -8.51 6.67
N GLN A 113 -13.17 -7.48 6.95
CA GLN A 113 -14.37 -7.58 7.77
C GLN A 113 -15.47 -6.68 7.18
N ASN A 114 -16.41 -7.34 6.48
CA ASN A 114 -17.75 -6.90 6.03
C ASN A 114 -17.82 -5.84 4.90
N ASP A 115 -18.39 -6.13 3.72
CA ASP A 115 -19.85 -6.06 3.46
C ASP A 115 -20.72 -6.63 4.59
N TRP A 116 -21.28 -5.70 5.36
CA TRP A 116 -22.51 -5.62 6.20
C TRP A 116 -22.37 -4.36 7.04
#